data_AF-A0A4U5PAP1-F1
#
_entry.id   AF-A0A4U5PAP1-F1
#
_cell.length_a   1.000
_cell.length_b   1.000
_cell.length_c   1.000
_cell.angle_alpha   90.00
_cell.angle_beta   90.00
_cell.angle_gamma   90.00
#
_symmetry.space_group_name_H-M   'P 1'
#
loop_
_entity.id
_entity.type
_entity.pdbx_description
1 polymer ?
#
loop_
_entity_poly.entity_id
_entity_poly.type
_entity_poly.pdbx_seq_one_letter_code
_entity_poly.pdbx_strand_id
1 'polypeptide(L)'
;MLRYAILFVLCASALGCDPFPNNTQSTFNWWVCGASTGISVSSMKPVNPDGSLQYPVKLTQDLLIDVHLTNNKQVYTDLTLNVRIWEWGGFGGCSWNEINTFGLLANQKACDNGFPCPLNTGTQSIQVKLLFHKFGAIIGLLKNNAAYQIEYKLTASNGDSVCMTAQARALTH
;
A
#
# COMPACT_ATOMS: atom_id res chain seq x y z
N MET A 1 44.68 33.83 -36.00
CA MET A 1 44.26 32.43 -35.79
C MET A 1 43.88 32.29 -34.33
N LEU A 2 42.58 32.33 -34.01
CA LEU A 2 42.11 32.00 -32.66
C LEU A 2 40.69 31.44 -32.80
N ARG A 3 40.62 30.20 -33.30
CA ARG A 3 39.39 29.41 -33.37
C ARG A 3 39.47 28.38 -32.25
N TYR A 4 39.08 28.75 -31.05
CA TYR A 4 38.77 27.75 -30.03
C TYR A 4 37.55 28.15 -29.23
N ALA A 5 36.74 27.11 -29.03
CA ALA A 5 35.80 26.92 -27.96
C ALA A 5 34.53 27.78 -28.03
N ILE A 6 33.41 27.11 -28.27
CA ILE A 6 32.39 26.86 -27.25
C ILE A 6 31.13 26.44 -28.00
N LEU A 7 30.77 25.16 -27.93
CA LEU A 7 29.38 24.71 -28.05
C LEU A 7 29.26 23.27 -27.54
N PHE A 8 29.60 23.08 -26.26
CA PHE A 8 29.05 21.96 -25.47
C PHE A 8 27.73 22.47 -24.88
N VAL A 9 26.66 22.39 -25.69
CA VAL A 9 25.30 22.66 -25.22
C VAL A 9 24.87 21.46 -24.37
N LEU A 10 24.90 21.69 -23.06
CA LEU A 10 23.92 21.26 -22.04
C LEU A 10 22.91 20.19 -22.50
N CYS A 11 23.31 18.92 -22.46
CA CYS A 11 22.39 17.83 -22.14
C CYS A 11 22.50 17.55 -20.64
N ALA A 12 22.08 18.51 -19.81
CA ALA A 12 21.64 18.19 -18.46
C ALA A 12 20.21 17.66 -18.60
N SER A 13 20.06 16.40 -19.02
CA SER A 13 18.82 15.68 -18.71
C SER A 13 18.73 15.71 -17.20
N ALA A 14 17.80 16.51 -16.67
CA ALA A 14 17.43 16.44 -15.28
C ALA A 14 17.07 14.98 -15.01
N LEU A 15 17.95 14.26 -14.32
CA LEU A 15 17.70 12.94 -13.74
C LEU A 15 16.70 13.10 -12.58
N GLY A 16 15.58 13.77 -12.86
CA GLY A 16 14.44 13.81 -11.95
C GLY A 16 13.87 12.40 -11.89
N CYS A 17 13.63 11.92 -10.68
CA CYS A 17 12.91 10.68 -10.49
C CYS A 17 11.56 10.78 -11.20
N ASP A 18 11.15 9.69 -11.85
CA ASP A 18 9.73 9.53 -12.16
C ASP A 18 8.95 9.67 -10.85
N PRO A 19 8.05 10.67 -10.72
CA PRO A 19 7.29 10.86 -9.49
C PRO A 19 6.33 9.69 -9.20
N PHE A 20 6.06 8.84 -10.19
CA PHE A 20 5.12 7.73 -10.11
C PHE A 20 5.74 6.42 -10.64
N PRO A 21 6.64 5.78 -9.86
CA PRO A 21 7.31 4.55 -10.26
C PRO A 21 6.29 3.44 -10.54
N ASN A 22 6.69 2.43 -11.33
CA ASN A 22 5.84 1.29 -11.66
C ASN A 22 4.49 1.69 -12.27
N ASN A 23 4.45 2.81 -12.99
CA ASN A 23 3.23 3.36 -13.58
C ASN A 23 2.11 3.65 -12.56
N THR A 24 2.49 3.95 -11.31
CA THR A 24 1.55 4.32 -10.24
C THR A 24 0.85 5.64 -10.48
N GLN A 25 1.04 6.31 -11.62
CA GLN A 25 0.25 7.46 -12.00
C GLN A 25 -1.18 7.07 -12.38
N SER A 26 -1.35 5.86 -12.92
CA SER A 26 -2.58 5.35 -13.54
C SER A 26 -2.95 3.92 -13.10
N THR A 27 -2.03 3.19 -12.48
CA THR A 27 -2.21 1.77 -12.15
C THR A 27 -2.11 1.51 -10.65
N PHE A 28 -3.01 0.68 -10.13
CA PHE A 28 -2.88 0.08 -8.80
C PHE A 28 -2.08 -1.22 -8.95
N ASN A 29 -0.89 -1.28 -8.35
CA ASN A 29 -0.06 -2.47 -8.36
C ASN A 29 -0.16 -3.17 -7.00
N TRP A 30 -0.15 -4.50 -6.99
CA TRP A 30 -0.11 -5.26 -5.74
C TRP A 30 0.50 -6.64 -5.97
N TRP A 31 0.99 -7.26 -4.90
CA TRP A 31 1.50 -8.62 -4.89
C TRP A 31 1.48 -9.21 -3.47
N VAL A 32 1.64 -10.53 -3.37
CA VAL A 32 1.80 -11.21 -2.09
C VAL A 32 3.28 -11.16 -1.70
N CYS A 33 3.60 -10.53 -0.56
CA CYS A 33 4.96 -10.46 0.01
C CYS A 33 5.33 -11.68 0.86
N GLY A 34 4.35 -12.53 1.18
CA GLY A 34 4.56 -13.79 1.88
C GLY A 34 3.24 -14.37 2.39
N ALA A 35 3.11 -15.68 2.42
CA ALA A 35 1.93 -16.34 2.98
C ALA A 35 2.30 -17.73 3.53
N SER A 36 1.62 -18.14 4.60
CA SER A 36 1.66 -19.52 5.08
C SER A 36 1.06 -20.47 4.03
N THR A 37 1.63 -21.66 3.92
CA THR A 37 1.12 -22.73 3.04
C THR A 37 -0.38 -22.96 3.27
N GLY A 38 -1.18 -22.92 2.20
CA GLY A 38 -2.64 -23.07 2.28
C GLY A 38 -3.41 -21.77 2.46
N ILE A 39 -2.73 -20.61 2.55
CA ILE A 39 -3.35 -19.28 2.43
C ILE A 39 -2.85 -18.65 1.12
N SER A 40 -3.77 -18.16 0.29
CA SER A 40 -3.43 -17.46 -0.95
C SER A 40 -4.35 -16.27 -1.19
N VAL A 41 -3.84 -15.26 -1.88
CA VAL A 41 -4.59 -14.08 -2.32
C VAL A 41 -4.52 -14.04 -3.84
N SER A 42 -5.68 -14.01 -4.49
CA SER A 42 -5.78 -14.04 -5.96
C SER A 42 -6.11 -12.68 -6.56
N SER A 43 -6.70 -11.77 -5.78
CA SER A 43 -7.01 -10.42 -6.24
C SER A 43 -7.07 -9.44 -5.06
N MET A 44 -6.64 -8.21 -5.32
CA MET A 44 -6.76 -7.07 -4.42
C MET A 44 -7.04 -5.83 -5.27
N LYS A 45 -8.08 -5.06 -4.95
CA LYS A 45 -8.39 -3.80 -5.65
C LYS A 45 -9.05 -2.77 -4.73
N PRO A 46 -8.65 -1.49 -4.81
CA PRO A 46 -9.38 -0.42 -4.15
C PRO A 46 -10.71 -0.17 -4.88
N VAL A 47 -11.80 -0.05 -4.14
CA VAL A 47 -13.13 0.12 -4.72
C VAL A 47 -13.89 1.29 -4.09
N ASN A 48 -14.78 1.89 -4.88
CA ASN A 48 -15.81 2.78 -4.39
C ASN A 48 -16.97 1.95 -3.79
N PRO A 49 -17.93 2.57 -3.08
CA PRO A 49 -19.09 1.86 -2.52
C PRO A 49 -19.94 1.11 -3.55
N ASP A 50 -19.89 1.51 -4.82
CA ASP A 50 -20.57 0.84 -5.94
C ASP A 50 -19.78 -0.33 -6.55
N GLY A 51 -18.58 -0.63 -6.02
CA GLY A 51 -17.70 -1.70 -6.50
C GLY A 51 -16.80 -1.32 -7.69
N SER A 52 -16.93 -0.09 -8.22
CA SER A 52 -16.03 0.42 -9.26
C SER A 52 -14.62 0.65 -8.70
N LEU A 53 -13.60 0.55 -9.56
CA LEU A 53 -12.21 0.80 -9.15
C LEU A 53 -12.07 2.24 -8.60
N GLN A 54 -11.56 2.38 -7.38
CA GLN A 54 -11.20 3.68 -6.85
C GLN A 54 -9.76 4.02 -7.22
N TYR A 55 -9.58 4.91 -8.19
CA TYR A 55 -8.27 5.39 -8.58
C TYR A 55 -8.30 6.85 -9.06
N PRO A 56 -7.33 7.72 -8.65
CA PRO A 56 -6.33 7.49 -7.61
C PRO A 56 -6.98 7.22 -6.24
N VAL A 57 -6.22 6.62 -5.32
CA VAL A 57 -6.71 6.31 -3.98
C VAL A 57 -6.97 7.60 -3.21
N LYS A 58 -8.13 7.74 -2.57
CA LYS A 58 -8.47 8.92 -1.78
C LYS A 58 -8.36 8.61 -0.30
N LEU A 59 -7.41 9.25 0.39
CA LEU A 59 -7.15 9.07 1.82
C LEU A 59 -7.99 10.00 2.71
N THR A 60 -8.82 10.85 2.10
CA THR A 60 -9.74 11.76 2.79
C THR A 60 -10.97 11.05 3.37
N GLN A 61 -11.15 9.77 3.05
CA GLN A 61 -12.25 8.91 3.50
C GLN A 61 -11.71 7.50 3.74
N ASP A 62 -12.49 6.67 4.45
CA ASP A 62 -12.14 5.26 4.58
C ASP A 62 -12.06 4.58 3.21
N LEU A 63 -10.99 3.82 3.00
CA LEU A 63 -10.78 3.11 1.74
C LEU A 63 -11.26 1.67 1.85
N LEU A 64 -12.08 1.27 0.88
CA LEU A 64 -12.54 -0.11 0.72
C LEU A 64 -11.58 -0.84 -0.23
N ILE A 65 -11.06 -1.97 0.21
CA ILE A 65 -10.26 -2.88 -0.60
C ILE A 65 -11.01 -4.20 -0.71
N ASP A 66 -11.41 -4.56 -1.93
CA ASP A 66 -11.90 -5.90 -2.20
C ASP A 66 -10.70 -6.85 -2.34
N VAL A 67 -10.72 -7.93 -1.56
CA VAL A 67 -9.69 -8.96 -1.55
C VAL A 67 -10.34 -10.31 -1.82
N HIS A 68 -9.84 -11.02 -2.82
CA HIS A 68 -10.19 -12.41 -3.07
C HIS A 68 -9.07 -13.28 -2.55
N LEU A 69 -9.40 -14.18 -1.62
CA LEU A 69 -8.43 -15.06 -0.98
C LEU A 69 -9.00 -16.45 -0.76
N THR A 70 -8.10 -17.41 -0.57
CA THR A 70 -8.43 -18.77 -0.18
C THR A 70 -7.69 -19.12 1.11
N ASN A 71 -8.42 -19.69 2.07
CA ASN A 71 -7.86 -20.20 3.31
C ASN A 71 -8.19 -21.69 3.47
N ASN A 72 -7.22 -22.55 3.22
CA ASN A 72 -7.35 -24.01 3.33
C ASN A 72 -6.86 -24.55 4.69
N LYS A 73 -6.70 -23.68 5.69
CA LYS A 73 -6.29 -24.08 7.04
C LYS A 73 -7.51 -24.13 7.96
N GLN A 74 -7.59 -23.18 8.89
CA GLN A 74 -8.61 -23.10 9.93
C GLN A 74 -9.23 -21.72 9.95
N VAL A 75 -10.34 -21.58 10.67
CA VAL A 75 -10.96 -20.28 10.90
C VAL A 75 -10.06 -19.46 11.83
N TYR A 76 -9.78 -18.21 11.48
CA TYR A 76 -9.03 -17.29 12.33
C TYR A 76 -9.93 -16.17 12.85
N THR A 77 -10.15 -16.14 14.17
CA THR A 77 -10.93 -15.10 14.87
C THR A 77 -10.07 -13.93 15.32
N ASP A 78 -8.83 -14.22 15.70
CA ASP A 78 -7.91 -13.26 16.30
C ASP A 78 -6.69 -13.08 15.42
N LEU A 79 -6.68 -11.98 14.67
CA LEU A 79 -5.61 -11.62 13.75
C LEU A 79 -4.92 -10.33 14.23
N THR A 80 -3.60 -10.39 14.26
CA THR A 80 -2.74 -9.22 14.47
C THR A 80 -2.40 -8.60 13.13
N LEU A 81 -2.60 -7.30 13.01
CA LEU A 81 -2.32 -6.48 11.85
C LEU A 81 -1.04 -5.66 12.07
N ASN A 82 -0.12 -5.74 11.11
CA ASN A 82 1.02 -4.85 10.99
C ASN A 82 0.96 -4.15 9.63
N VAL A 83 1.01 -2.82 9.64
CA VAL A 83 1.05 -2.02 8.41
C VAL A 83 2.33 -1.17 8.37
N ARG A 84 3.02 -1.22 7.24
CA ARG A 84 4.16 -0.36 6.93
C ARG A 84 3.84 0.45 5.69
N ILE A 85 4.31 1.70 5.66
CA ILE A 85 4.01 2.65 4.58
C ILE A 85 5.34 3.24 4.10
N TRP A 86 5.49 3.35 2.78
CA TRP A 86 6.61 4.04 2.16
C TRP A 86 6.09 5.11 1.21
N GLU A 87 6.85 6.19 1.09
CA GLU A 87 6.66 7.21 0.07
C GLU A 87 7.78 7.09 -0.97
N TRP A 88 7.45 7.28 -2.25
CA TRP A 88 8.48 7.36 -3.29
C TRP A 88 9.16 8.72 -3.33
N GLY A 89 10.48 8.71 -3.55
CA GLY A 89 11.27 9.93 -3.69
C GLY A 89 11.63 10.55 -2.34
N GLY A 90 12.21 11.76 -2.37
CA GLY A 90 12.68 12.48 -1.20
C GLY A 90 14.18 12.75 -1.24
N PHE A 91 14.76 13.09 -0.09
CA PHE A 91 16.18 13.49 0.01
C PHE A 91 17.15 12.35 -0.40
N GLY A 92 16.73 11.10 -0.26
CA GLY A 92 17.52 9.91 -0.61
C GLY A 92 17.50 9.50 -2.09
N GLY A 93 16.84 10.26 -2.96
CA GLY A 93 16.74 9.98 -4.40
C GLY A 93 15.54 9.13 -4.79
N CYS A 94 15.64 8.40 -5.92
CA CYS A 94 14.55 7.65 -6.54
C CYS A 94 14.37 6.27 -5.88
N SER A 95 13.87 6.26 -4.66
CA SER A 95 13.67 5.06 -3.86
C SER A 95 12.41 5.16 -2.99
N TRP A 96 11.95 4.00 -2.51
CA TRP A 96 10.89 3.92 -1.51
C TRP A 96 11.47 4.20 -0.12
N ASN A 97 10.98 5.25 0.54
CA ASN A 97 11.42 5.66 1.86
C ASN A 97 10.33 5.34 2.88
N GLU A 98 10.67 4.56 3.91
CA GLU A 98 9.70 4.15 4.92
C GLU A 98 9.28 5.34 5.77
N ILE A 99 7.98 5.50 5.95
CA ILE A 99 7.38 6.50 6.81
C ILE A 99 7.37 5.94 8.22
N ASN A 100 8.09 6.60 9.13
CA ASN A 100 8.09 6.19 10.53
C ASN A 100 6.74 6.50 11.17
N THR A 101 5.96 5.46 11.45
CA THR A 101 4.66 5.58 12.13
C THR A 101 4.78 5.54 13.65
N PHE A 102 6.01 5.50 14.19
CA PHE A 102 6.30 5.41 15.62
C PHE A 102 5.56 4.26 16.32
N GLY A 103 5.34 3.15 15.60
CA GLY A 103 4.66 1.96 16.09
C GLY A 103 3.13 2.02 16.06
N LEU A 104 2.52 3.14 15.65
CA LEU A 104 1.06 3.30 15.61
C LEU A 104 0.34 2.28 14.72
N LEU A 105 1.04 1.77 13.70
CA LEU A 105 0.50 0.78 12.75
C LEU A 105 0.98 -0.66 13.01
N ALA A 106 1.75 -0.88 14.07
CA ALA A 106 2.24 -2.20 14.44
C ALA A 106 1.33 -2.87 15.49
N ASN A 107 1.26 -4.19 15.45
CA ASN A 107 0.56 -5.04 16.43
C ASN A 107 -0.90 -4.63 16.72
N GLN A 108 -1.61 -4.16 15.71
CA GLN A 108 -3.01 -3.76 15.81
C GLN A 108 -3.93 -4.99 15.81
N LYS A 109 -5.09 -4.90 16.44
CA LYS A 109 -6.14 -5.93 16.27
C LYS A 109 -6.79 -5.74 14.91
N ALA A 110 -6.66 -6.72 14.01
CA ALA A 110 -7.15 -6.57 12.63
C ALA A 110 -8.67 -6.35 12.58
N CYS A 111 -9.42 -7.08 13.41
CA CYS A 111 -10.89 -7.00 13.47
C CYS A 111 -11.39 -5.61 13.90
N ASP A 112 -10.67 -4.94 14.80
CA ASP A 112 -11.00 -3.60 15.28
C ASP A 112 -10.53 -2.50 14.31
N ASN A 113 -9.70 -2.88 13.34
CA ASN A 113 -9.05 -1.99 12.37
C ASN A 113 -9.43 -2.32 10.93
N GLY A 114 -10.67 -2.81 10.74
CA GLY A 114 -11.34 -2.85 9.45
C GLY A 114 -11.14 -4.13 8.63
N PHE A 115 -10.42 -5.13 9.15
CA PHE A 115 -10.44 -6.46 8.57
C PHE A 115 -11.71 -7.22 9.00
N PRO A 116 -12.48 -7.82 8.08
CA PRO A 116 -13.66 -8.58 8.45
C PRO A 116 -13.25 -9.90 9.11
N CYS A 117 -13.64 -10.06 10.37
CA CYS A 117 -13.42 -11.29 11.14
C CYS A 117 -14.74 -12.06 11.34
N PRO A 118 -14.68 -13.40 11.42
CA PRO A 118 -13.49 -14.22 11.29
C PRO A 118 -13.04 -14.41 9.82
N LEU A 119 -11.76 -14.74 9.63
CA LEU A 119 -11.26 -15.25 8.35
C LEU A 119 -11.67 -16.71 8.21
N ASN A 120 -12.74 -16.97 7.45
CA ASN A 120 -13.30 -18.31 7.27
C ASN A 120 -12.38 -19.21 6.44
N THR A 121 -12.66 -20.51 6.41
CA THR A 121 -12.01 -21.43 5.46
C THR A 121 -12.67 -21.37 4.09
N GLY A 122 -11.97 -21.86 3.06
CA GLY A 122 -12.41 -21.83 1.68
C GLY A 122 -12.07 -20.53 0.95
N THR A 123 -12.58 -20.42 -0.28
CA THR A 123 -12.43 -19.23 -1.13
C THR A 123 -13.50 -18.21 -0.76
N GLN A 124 -13.09 -16.96 -0.55
CA GLN A 124 -13.98 -15.88 -0.15
C GLN A 124 -13.56 -14.56 -0.77
N SER A 125 -14.56 -13.69 -0.94
CA SER A 125 -14.36 -12.29 -1.33
C SER A 125 -14.69 -11.46 -0.11
N ILE A 126 -13.69 -10.77 0.42
CA ILE A 126 -13.84 -9.94 1.62
C ILE A 126 -13.53 -8.50 1.29
N GLN A 127 -14.16 -7.59 2.02
CA GLN A 127 -13.88 -6.16 1.90
C GLN A 127 -13.16 -5.69 3.16
N VAL A 128 -11.90 -5.29 3.00
CA VAL A 128 -11.08 -4.69 4.06
C VAL A 128 -11.28 -3.19 4.03
N LYS A 129 -11.47 -2.59 5.21
CA LYS A 129 -11.60 -1.14 5.37
C LYS A 129 -10.31 -0.58 5.96
N LEU A 130 -9.60 0.26 5.20
CA LEU A 130 -8.51 1.05 5.77
C LEU A 130 -9.10 2.31 6.39
N LEU A 131 -9.17 2.32 7.72
CA LEU A 131 -9.82 3.36 8.53
C LEU A 131 -8.93 4.59 8.68
N PHE A 132 -8.78 5.34 7.60
CA PHE A 132 -7.88 6.50 7.53
C PHE A 132 -8.18 7.57 8.58
N HIS A 133 -9.45 7.74 8.97
CA HIS A 133 -9.83 8.67 10.04
C HIS A 133 -9.16 8.35 11.39
N LYS A 134 -8.84 7.08 11.68
CA LYS A 134 -8.15 6.69 12.93
C LYS A 134 -6.68 7.12 12.97
N PHE A 135 -6.09 7.40 11.80
CA PHE A 135 -4.66 7.65 11.65
C PHE A 135 -4.38 9.05 11.09
N GLY A 136 -5.24 10.02 11.38
CA GLY A 136 -5.13 11.40 10.89
C GLY A 136 -3.76 12.04 11.13
N ALA A 137 -3.09 11.71 12.24
CA ALA A 137 -1.72 12.16 12.50
C ALA A 137 -0.71 11.66 11.45
N ILE A 138 -0.83 10.41 10.99
CA ILE A 138 0.02 9.84 9.94
C ILE A 138 -0.35 10.46 8.59
N ILE A 139 -1.65 10.60 8.30
CA ILE A 139 -2.13 11.20 7.04
C ILE A 139 -1.65 12.65 6.90
N GLY A 140 -1.60 13.40 8.00
CA GLY A 140 -1.04 14.76 8.01
C GLY A 140 0.44 14.83 7.64
N LEU A 141 1.18 13.72 7.73
CA LEU A 141 2.58 13.62 7.28
C LEU A 141 2.70 13.24 5.80
N LEU A 142 1.63 12.75 5.18
CA LEU A 142 1.64 12.26 3.81
C LEU A 142 1.52 13.44 2.82
N LYS A 143 2.45 13.51 1.86
CA LYS A 143 2.34 14.42 0.72
C LYS A 143 1.10 14.08 -0.11
N ASN A 144 0.37 15.11 -0.51
CA ASN A 144 -0.72 14.93 -1.46
C ASN A 144 -0.18 14.55 -2.84
N ASN A 145 -0.97 13.78 -3.58
CA ASN A 145 -0.72 13.47 -4.97
C ASN A 145 0.66 12.82 -5.20
N ALA A 146 0.99 11.85 -4.37
CA ALA A 146 2.27 11.14 -4.37
C ALA A 146 2.06 9.62 -4.51
N ALA A 147 3.11 8.91 -4.92
CA ALA A 147 3.13 7.45 -4.96
C ALA A 147 3.49 6.88 -3.58
N TYR A 148 2.65 5.96 -3.11
CA TYR A 148 2.83 5.25 -1.85
C TYR A 148 2.92 3.76 -2.08
N GLN A 149 3.68 3.09 -1.21
CA GLN A 149 3.66 1.65 -1.03
C GLN A 149 3.12 1.34 0.37
N ILE A 150 2.29 0.32 0.49
CA ILE A 150 1.80 -0.18 1.76
C ILE A 150 2.05 -1.68 1.82
N GLU A 151 2.62 -2.16 2.93
CA GLU A 151 2.67 -3.57 3.28
C GLU A 151 1.64 -3.82 4.37
N TYR A 152 0.73 -4.75 4.12
CA TYR A 152 -0.36 -5.14 5.01
C TYR A 152 -0.16 -6.61 5.38
N LYS A 153 0.26 -6.86 6.63
CA LYS A 153 0.54 -8.20 7.14
C LYS A 153 -0.42 -8.59 8.25
N LEU A 154 -1.09 -9.71 8.06
CA LEU A 154 -1.91 -10.37 9.07
C LEU A 154 -1.14 -11.55 9.68
N THR A 155 -1.25 -11.75 10.98
CA THR A 155 -0.64 -12.86 11.69
C THR A 155 -1.60 -13.41 12.74
N ALA A 156 -1.87 -14.70 12.67
CA ALA A 156 -2.67 -15.43 13.64
C ALA A 156 -1.83 -15.84 14.86
N SER A 157 -2.49 -16.17 15.97
CA SER A 157 -1.84 -16.60 17.21
C SER A 157 -0.99 -17.87 17.08
N ASN A 158 -1.33 -18.75 16.12
CA ASN A 158 -0.57 -19.96 15.80
C ASN A 158 0.64 -19.70 14.87
N GLY A 159 0.93 -18.43 14.54
CA GLY A 159 2.04 -18.02 13.67
C GLY A 159 1.71 -18.02 12.18
N ASP A 160 0.52 -18.47 11.77
CA ASP A 160 0.13 -18.38 10.36
C ASP A 160 -0.03 -16.93 9.92
N SER A 161 0.41 -16.62 8.69
CA SER A 161 0.40 -15.24 8.23
C SER A 161 0.13 -15.11 6.73
N VAL A 162 -0.31 -13.91 6.34
CA VAL A 162 -0.42 -13.48 4.96
C VAL A 162 -0.04 -12.01 4.86
N CYS A 163 0.74 -11.67 3.85
CA CYS A 163 1.33 -10.37 3.61
C CYS A 163 0.99 -9.95 2.18
N MET A 164 0.42 -8.77 2.03
CA MET A 164 0.16 -8.14 0.74
C MET A 164 0.89 -6.81 0.69
N THR A 165 1.54 -6.51 -0.43
CA THR A 165 2.07 -5.19 -0.71
C THR A 165 1.28 -4.57 -1.84
N ALA A 166 0.95 -3.28 -1.71
CA ALA A 166 0.27 -2.50 -2.73
C ALA A 166 1.00 -1.19 -2.98
N GLN A 167 0.97 -0.71 -4.23
CA GLN A 167 1.50 0.58 -4.64
C GLN A 167 0.45 1.34 -5.43
N ALA A 168 0.27 2.62 -5.09
CA ALA A 168 -0.72 3.48 -5.73
C ALA A 168 -0.35 4.96 -5.61
N ARG A 169 -0.85 5.77 -6.52
CA ARG A 169 -0.99 7.21 -6.30
C ARG A 169 -2.13 7.49 -5.33
N ALA A 170 -1.87 8.31 -4.33
CA ALA A 170 -2.85 8.70 -3.32
C ALA A 170 -3.05 10.22 -3.25
N LEU A 171 -4.30 10.61 -2.96
CA LEU A 171 -4.70 11.99 -2.69
C LEU A 171 -5.05 12.12 -1.20
N THR A 172 -4.45 13.10 -0.51
CA THR A 172 -4.64 13.36 0.92
C THR A 172 -5.56 14.55 1.22
N HIS A 173 -5.89 15.36 0.20
CA HIS A 173 -6.87 16.46 0.25
C HIS A 173 -7.52 16.67 -1.11
#